data_AF-A0A2V8ZMU6-F1
#
_entry.id   AF-A0A2V8ZMU6-F1
#
_cell.length_a   1.000
_cell.length_b   1.000
_cell.length_c   1.000
_cell.angle_alpha   90.00
_cell.angle_beta   90.00
_cell.angle_gamma   90.00
#
_symmetry.space_group_name_H-M   'P 1'
#
loop_
_entity.id
_entity.type
_entity.pdbx_description
1 polymer ?
#
loop_
_entity_poly.entity_id
_entity_poly.type
_entity_poly.pdbx_seq_one_letter_code
_entity_poly.pdbx_strand_id
1 'polypeptide(L)'
;MDTFGGCLARAQSIQARLRGEAKNWKLKSVNVGPVALQRETPKLFLTSGTAILRHAVQDAWRRFIQPAQLNGIVFFLDDLHNLATPSQNAVALALRDQFQSFAIENINCSICFSASASYFSNIRSLAEPAVRFYDKVYLGPFSLPETIEYVEAIFEKATNRAEFAQWLHSKTGGHPYFMAFICRQYAQLAYGDDKLDATEHWHEIFHRLEKEKFSSDLAQVRNAKSNFFGR
;
A
#
# COMPACT_ATOMS: atom_id res chain seq x y z
N MET A 1 2.34 -19.27 -21.10
CA MET A 1 3.27 -19.61 -20.00
C MET A 1 3.17 -18.49 -18.97
N ASP A 2 2.86 -18.86 -17.74
CA ASP A 2 2.18 -18.01 -16.78
C ASP A 2 3.18 -17.22 -15.92
N THR A 3 3.56 -16.02 -16.37
CA THR A 3 4.54 -15.12 -15.74
C THR A 3 4.15 -14.80 -14.29
N PHE A 4 2.85 -14.74 -14.01
CA PHE A 4 2.29 -14.50 -12.69
C PHE A 4 2.53 -15.68 -11.74
N GLY A 5 2.35 -16.93 -12.22
CA GLY A 5 2.65 -18.13 -11.45
C GLY A 5 4.13 -18.25 -11.06
N GLY A 6 5.04 -17.85 -11.96
CA GLY A 6 6.47 -17.78 -11.69
C GLY A 6 6.84 -16.72 -10.64
N CYS A 7 6.22 -15.55 -10.70
CA CYS A 7 6.39 -14.48 -9.71
C CYS A 7 5.87 -14.88 -8.32
N LEU A 8 4.72 -15.55 -8.25
CA LEU A 8 4.14 -16.03 -6.99
C LEU A 8 5.01 -17.10 -6.33
N ALA A 9 5.51 -18.08 -7.10
CA ALA A 9 6.40 -19.11 -6.58
C ALA A 9 7.72 -18.53 -6.03
N ARG A 10 8.26 -17.50 -6.72
CA ARG A 10 9.45 -16.78 -6.26
C ARG A 10 9.18 -15.93 -5.02
N ALA A 11 8.01 -15.30 -4.92
CA ALA A 11 7.61 -14.57 -3.73
C ALA A 11 7.46 -15.51 -2.51
N GLN A 12 6.89 -16.70 -2.71
CA GLN A 12 6.78 -17.72 -1.65
C GLN A 12 8.14 -18.22 -1.18
N SER A 13 9.11 -18.43 -2.09
CA SER A 13 10.46 -18.86 -1.71
C SER A 13 11.23 -17.75 -0.97
N ILE A 14 11.05 -16.48 -1.36
CA ILE A 14 11.59 -15.33 -0.63
C ILE A 14 10.95 -15.22 0.76
N GLN A 15 9.63 -15.33 0.87
CA GLN A 15 8.92 -15.32 2.15
C GLN A 15 9.38 -16.47 3.06
N ALA A 16 9.59 -17.67 2.51
CA ALA A 16 10.10 -18.82 3.26
C ALA A 16 11.52 -18.57 3.78
N ARG A 17 12.41 -17.99 2.96
CA ARG A 17 13.78 -17.62 3.36
C ARG A 17 13.76 -16.55 4.45
N LEU A 18 12.98 -15.49 4.29
CA LEU A 18 12.81 -14.43 5.30
C LEU A 18 12.25 -14.99 6.61
N ARG A 19 11.25 -15.87 6.54
CA ARG A 19 10.65 -16.51 7.72
C ARG A 19 11.62 -17.48 8.40
N GLY A 20 12.45 -18.20 7.63
CA GLY A 20 13.51 -19.06 8.14
C GLY A 20 14.55 -18.27 8.93
N GLU A 21 15.08 -17.20 8.35
CA GLU A 21 16.06 -16.34 9.03
C GLU A 21 15.46 -15.61 10.24
N ALA A 22 14.22 -15.13 10.16
CA ALA A 22 13.52 -14.51 11.28
C ALA A 22 13.22 -15.49 12.44
N LYS A 23 12.98 -16.78 12.14
CA LYS A 23 12.86 -17.83 13.17
C LYS A 23 14.20 -18.13 13.83
N ASN A 24 15.28 -18.23 13.04
CA ASN A 24 16.65 -18.41 13.55
C ASN A 24 17.08 -17.26 14.47
N TRP A 25 16.62 -16.03 14.17
CA TRP A 25 16.80 -14.87 15.02
C TRP A 25 16.13 -15.01 16.40
N LYS A 26 14.84 -15.39 16.43
CA LYS A 26 14.12 -15.62 17.70
C LYS A 26 14.81 -16.68 18.56
N LEU A 27 15.34 -17.73 17.93
CA LEU A 27 16.09 -18.80 18.60
C LEU A 27 17.44 -18.31 19.16
N LYS A 28 18.20 -17.48 18.43
CA LYS A 28 19.46 -16.90 18.94
C LYS A 28 19.25 -15.94 20.11
N SER A 29 18.05 -15.35 20.24
CA SER A 29 17.71 -14.46 21.36
C SER A 29 17.29 -15.17 22.65
N VAL A 30 17.19 -16.51 22.66
CA VAL A 30 16.75 -17.30 23.82
C VAL A 30 17.81 -18.36 24.19
N ASN A 31 18.74 -17.96 25.07
CA ASN A 31 19.62 -18.75 25.95
C ASN A 31 20.56 -19.83 25.39
N VAL A 32 21.88 -19.61 25.60
CA VAL A 32 22.81 -20.64 26.15
C VAL A 32 23.91 -19.97 27.00
N GLY A 33 23.81 -20.12 28.33
CA GLY A 33 24.94 -20.33 29.28
C GLY A 33 26.08 -19.29 29.44
N PRO A 34 26.94 -19.46 30.47
CA PRO A 34 27.94 -18.48 30.88
C PRO A 34 29.23 -18.64 30.07
N VAL A 35 29.20 -18.31 28.79
CA VAL A 35 30.42 -18.16 27.98
C VAL A 35 30.46 -16.74 27.47
N ALA A 36 31.57 -16.06 27.77
CA ALA A 36 31.83 -14.66 27.48
C ALA A 36 31.70 -14.35 25.97
N LEU A 37 30.48 -14.05 25.52
CA LEU A 37 30.26 -13.24 24.34
C LEU A 37 30.47 -11.79 24.77
N GLN A 38 31.41 -11.11 24.12
CA GLN A 38 31.47 -9.64 24.13
C GLN A 38 30.09 -9.13 23.76
N ARG A 39 29.33 -8.76 24.79
CA ARG A 39 28.02 -8.15 24.70
C ARG A 39 28.25 -6.84 23.95
N GLU A 40 27.84 -6.78 22.67
CA GLU A 40 27.71 -5.50 21.99
C GLU A 40 26.90 -4.60 22.93
N THR A 41 27.56 -3.55 23.41
CA THR A 41 26.99 -2.65 24.39
C THR A 41 25.65 -2.16 23.85
N PRO A 42 24.56 -2.26 24.62
CA PRO A 42 23.28 -1.71 24.18
C PRO A 42 23.52 -0.22 24.00
N LYS A 43 23.59 0.24 22.75
CA LYS A 43 23.63 1.66 22.45
C LYS A 43 22.33 2.22 23.01
N LEU A 44 22.44 2.90 24.15
CA LEU A 44 21.38 3.69 24.73
C LEU A 44 21.00 4.75 23.69
N PHE A 45 19.98 4.45 22.88
CA PHE A 45 19.42 5.39 21.93
C PHE A 45 18.62 6.44 22.71
N LEU A 46 19.34 7.46 23.20
CA LEU A 46 18.74 8.72 23.61
C LEU A 46 18.42 9.57 22.37
N THR A 47 17.67 9.08 21.37
CA THR A 47 17.60 9.79 20.07
C THR A 47 16.30 9.56 19.31
N SER A 48 15.87 10.60 18.59
CA SER A 48 14.66 10.73 17.77
C SER A 48 14.24 9.50 16.97
N GLY A 49 12.94 9.38 16.63
CA GLY A 49 12.39 8.25 15.86
C GLY A 49 13.12 7.94 14.53
N THR A 50 13.79 8.94 13.95
CA THR A 50 14.67 8.77 12.78
C THR A 50 15.93 7.92 13.06
N ALA A 51 16.54 8.06 14.23
CA ALA A 51 17.69 7.26 14.63
C ALA A 51 17.34 5.79 14.84
N ILE A 52 16.13 5.53 15.34
CA ILE A 52 15.57 4.18 15.51
C ILE A 52 15.35 3.52 14.14
N LEU A 53 14.70 4.22 13.20
CA LEU A 53 14.49 3.70 11.85
C LEU A 53 15.81 3.32 11.20
N ARG A 54 16.80 4.22 11.24
CA ARG A 54 18.11 3.97 10.66
C ARG A 54 18.77 2.73 11.22
N HIS A 55 18.82 2.61 12.55
CA HIS A 55 19.41 1.45 13.21
C HIS A 55 18.67 0.16 12.84
N ALA A 56 17.34 0.16 12.88
CA ALA A 56 16.54 -1.00 12.55
C ALA A 56 16.76 -1.47 11.10
N VAL A 57 16.84 -0.53 10.15
CA VAL A 57 17.09 -0.84 8.73
C VAL A 57 18.52 -1.35 8.52
N GLN A 58 19.52 -0.72 9.14
CA GLN A 58 20.92 -1.17 9.09
C GLN A 58 21.08 -2.59 9.64
N ASP A 59 20.49 -2.87 10.79
CA ASP A 59 20.51 -4.21 11.38
C ASP A 59 19.77 -5.20 10.48
N ALA A 60 18.60 -4.83 9.96
CA ALA A 60 17.85 -5.71 9.08
C ALA A 60 18.62 -6.03 7.78
N TRP A 61 19.30 -5.03 7.21
CA TRP A 61 20.10 -5.16 6.01
C TRP A 61 21.24 -6.17 6.21
N ARG A 62 22.06 -5.96 7.24
CA ARG A 62 23.24 -6.80 7.52
C ARG A 62 22.86 -8.22 7.91
N ARG A 63 21.78 -8.38 8.65
CA ARG A 63 21.44 -9.67 9.28
C ARG A 63 20.48 -10.53 8.46
N PHE A 64 19.67 -9.92 7.59
CA PHE A 64 18.65 -10.66 6.82
C PHE A 64 18.75 -10.44 5.31
N ILE A 65 18.78 -9.19 4.85
CA ILE A 65 18.63 -8.89 3.42
C ILE A 65 19.88 -9.29 2.65
N GLN A 66 21.06 -8.88 3.12
CA GLN A 66 22.33 -9.20 2.49
C GLN A 66 22.64 -10.71 2.54
N PRO A 67 22.51 -11.43 3.69
CA PRO A 67 22.72 -12.88 3.73
C PRO A 67 21.72 -13.66 2.86
N ALA A 68 20.48 -13.19 2.75
CA ALA A 68 19.48 -13.80 1.88
C ALA A 68 19.71 -13.49 0.38
N GLN A 69 20.78 -12.77 0.02
CA GLN A 69 21.09 -12.36 -1.36
C GLN A 69 19.89 -11.64 -2.02
N LEU A 70 19.19 -10.82 -1.23
CA LEU A 70 18.12 -9.97 -1.72
C LEU A 70 18.72 -8.65 -2.22
N ASN A 71 18.19 -8.16 -3.32
CA ASN A 71 18.76 -7.00 -3.99
C ASN A 71 18.48 -5.67 -3.28
N GLY A 72 17.45 -5.60 -2.44
CA GLY A 72 17.02 -4.35 -1.84
C GLY A 72 15.78 -4.48 -0.95
N ILE A 73 15.38 -3.35 -0.37
CA ILE A 73 14.14 -3.18 0.39
C ILE A 73 13.31 -2.07 -0.27
N VAL A 74 12.00 -2.28 -0.44
CA VAL A 74 11.09 -1.20 -0.85
C VAL A 74 10.09 -0.96 0.27
N PHE A 75 10.03 0.28 0.75
CA PHE A 75 9.05 0.73 1.74
C PHE A 75 7.85 1.32 1.02
N PHE A 76 6.65 0.83 1.35
CA PHE A 76 5.38 1.41 0.89
C PHE A 76 4.68 2.07 2.08
N LEU A 77 4.45 3.37 2.01
CA LEU A 77 3.72 4.13 3.02
C LEU A 77 2.43 4.69 2.42
N ASP A 78 1.30 4.20 2.88
CA ASP A 78 0.00 4.70 2.42
C ASP A 78 -0.40 5.95 3.20
N ASP A 79 -1.08 6.87 2.51
CA ASP A 79 -1.62 8.13 3.01
C ASP A 79 -0.66 8.92 3.91
N LEU A 80 0.50 9.32 3.36
CA LEU A 80 1.52 10.05 4.12
C LEU A 80 1.00 11.35 4.75
N HIS A 81 -0.05 11.93 4.18
CA HIS A 81 -0.74 13.11 4.69
C HIS A 81 -1.46 12.88 6.04
N ASN A 82 -1.72 11.64 6.43
CA ASN A 82 -2.36 11.28 7.70
C ASN A 82 -1.36 11.20 8.87
N LEU A 83 -0.05 11.34 8.61
CA LEU A 83 0.93 11.41 9.69
C LEU A 83 0.71 12.68 10.51
N ALA A 84 0.37 12.49 11.79
CA ALA A 84 0.20 13.55 12.78
C ALA A 84 1.53 14.26 13.02
N THR A 85 1.88 15.20 12.14
CA THR A 85 3.16 15.89 12.14
C THR A 85 2.95 17.39 11.97
N PRO A 86 3.81 18.24 12.59
CA PRO A 86 3.63 19.69 12.55
C PRO A 86 3.76 20.28 11.15
N SER A 87 4.45 19.59 10.23
CA SER A 87 4.53 19.98 8.82
C SER A 87 4.84 18.78 7.91
N GLN A 88 4.08 18.65 6.82
CA GLN A 88 4.30 17.65 5.76
C GLN A 88 5.69 17.80 5.12
N ASN A 89 6.19 19.03 5.03
CA ASN A 89 7.51 19.34 4.48
C ASN A 89 8.65 18.74 5.32
N ALA A 90 8.53 18.77 6.65
CA ALA A 90 9.53 18.19 7.53
C ALA A 90 9.59 16.65 7.39
N VAL A 91 8.45 16.00 7.15
CA VAL A 91 8.40 14.55 6.92
C VAL A 91 9.09 14.19 5.61
N ALA A 92 8.78 14.88 4.52
CA ALA A 92 9.41 14.63 3.22
C ALA A 92 10.93 14.87 3.26
N LEU A 93 11.38 15.93 3.93
CA LEU A 93 12.81 16.20 4.14
C LEU A 93 13.47 15.11 4.98
N ALA A 94 12.85 14.71 6.10
CA ALA A 94 13.40 13.68 6.97
C ALA A 94 13.51 12.33 6.24
N LEU A 95 12.50 11.96 5.46
CA LEU A 95 12.54 10.75 4.63
C LEU A 95 13.67 10.83 3.59
N ARG A 96 13.80 11.93 2.85
CA ARG A 96 14.94 12.13 1.94
C ARG A 96 16.27 11.89 2.65
N ASP A 97 16.48 12.57 3.78
CA ASP A 97 17.77 12.52 4.49
C ASP A 97 18.10 11.11 4.99
N GLN A 98 17.10 10.35 5.46
CA GLN A 98 17.29 8.95 5.84
C GLN A 98 17.69 8.08 4.65
N PHE A 99 16.97 8.19 3.53
CA PHE A 99 17.21 7.34 2.36
C PHE A 99 18.50 7.71 1.62
N GLN A 100 18.93 8.97 1.66
CA GLN A 100 20.26 9.37 1.23
C GLN A 100 21.36 8.78 2.14
N SER A 101 21.16 8.79 3.47
CA SER A 101 22.10 8.15 4.41
C SER A 101 22.25 6.66 4.13
N PHE A 102 21.16 5.95 3.84
CA PHE A 102 21.21 4.53 3.49
C PHE A 102 22.01 4.27 2.21
N ALA A 103 21.85 5.13 1.19
CA ALA A 103 22.64 5.03 -0.03
C ALA A 103 24.16 5.18 0.23
N ILE A 104 24.55 6.14 1.09
CA ILE A 104 25.97 6.33 1.49
C ILE A 104 26.51 5.08 2.20
N GLU A 105 25.67 4.39 2.95
CA GLU A 105 26.02 3.17 3.69
C GLU A 105 25.93 1.88 2.85
N ASN A 106 25.75 1.99 1.54
CA ASN A 106 25.54 0.87 0.60
C ASN A 106 24.34 -0.03 0.99
N ILE A 107 23.31 0.56 1.58
CA ILE A 107 22.03 -0.10 1.85
C ILE A 107 21.09 0.23 0.69
N ASN A 108 20.74 -0.77 -0.13
CA ASN A 108 19.82 -0.57 -1.25
C ASN A 108 18.38 -0.57 -0.75
N CYS A 109 17.84 0.61 -0.52
CA CYS A 109 16.44 0.79 -0.15
C CYS A 109 15.78 1.90 -0.96
N SER A 110 14.51 1.69 -1.29
CA SER A 110 13.65 2.68 -1.93
C SER A 110 12.41 2.93 -1.09
N ILE A 111 11.83 4.12 -1.23
CA ILE A 111 10.59 4.51 -0.58
C ILE A 111 9.57 4.95 -1.64
N CYS A 112 8.39 4.38 -1.53
CA CYS A 112 7.20 4.75 -2.26
C CYS A 112 6.13 5.15 -1.25
N PHE A 113 5.43 6.25 -1.50
CA PHE A 113 4.31 6.63 -0.67
C PHE A 113 3.18 7.23 -1.49
N SER A 114 1.95 7.06 -1.01
CA SER A 114 0.78 7.76 -1.52
C SER A 114 0.52 9.01 -0.69
N ALA A 115 0.04 10.06 -1.36
CA ALA A 115 -0.35 11.30 -0.72
C ALA A 115 -1.36 12.04 -1.60
N SER A 116 -2.02 13.06 -1.04
CA SER A 116 -2.83 13.98 -1.85
C SER A 116 -2.01 14.55 -3.00
N ALA A 117 -2.62 14.77 -4.17
CA ALA A 117 -1.95 15.40 -5.31
C ALA A 117 -1.35 16.79 -4.98
N SER A 118 -1.93 17.46 -3.97
CA SER A 118 -1.46 18.75 -3.47
C SER A 118 -0.34 18.66 -2.42
N TYR A 119 0.16 17.46 -2.10
CA TYR A 119 1.12 17.25 -0.99
C TYR A 119 2.38 18.10 -1.11
N PHE A 120 2.91 18.28 -2.32
CA PHE A 120 4.09 19.12 -2.55
C PHE A 120 3.77 20.58 -2.94
N SER A 121 2.48 20.97 -2.99
CA SER A 121 2.06 22.28 -3.52
C SER A 121 2.51 23.47 -2.66
N ASN A 122 2.65 23.27 -1.35
CA ASN A 122 3.02 24.32 -0.39
C ASN A 122 4.50 24.27 0.03
N ILE A 123 5.34 23.59 -0.75
CA ILE A 123 6.75 23.47 -0.44
C ILE A 123 7.48 24.75 -0.83
N ARG A 124 7.92 25.49 0.18
CA ARG A 124 8.81 26.65 0.03
C ARG A 124 10.13 26.24 -0.62
N SER A 125 10.78 27.16 -1.33
CA SER A 125 12.05 26.95 -2.06
C SER A 125 13.15 26.22 -1.28
N LEU A 126 13.23 26.38 0.04
CA LEU A 126 14.21 25.69 0.90
C LEU A 126 14.07 24.16 0.94
N ALA A 127 12.89 23.61 0.61
CA ALA A 127 12.64 22.17 0.56
C ALA A 127 12.51 21.62 -0.87
N GLU A 128 12.84 22.43 -1.88
CA GLU A 128 12.94 22.01 -3.29
C GLU A 128 13.82 20.75 -3.48
N PRO A 129 14.95 20.54 -2.77
CA PRO A 129 15.74 19.33 -2.94
C PRO A 129 15.02 18.06 -2.44
N ALA A 130 14.03 18.16 -1.55
CA ALA A 130 13.16 17.02 -1.22
C ALA A 130 12.17 16.75 -2.35
N VAL A 131 11.66 17.78 -3.02
CA VAL A 131 10.75 17.60 -4.15
C VAL A 131 11.44 16.86 -5.31
N ARG A 132 12.70 17.19 -5.59
CA ARG A 132 13.50 16.58 -6.65
C ARG A 132 13.99 15.16 -6.33
N PHE A 133 13.92 14.75 -5.07
CA PHE A 133 14.30 13.40 -4.64
C PHE A 133 13.26 12.35 -5.03
N TYR A 134 12.00 12.75 -5.22
CA TYR A 134 10.90 11.84 -5.51
C TYR A 134 10.45 11.91 -6.97
N ASP A 135 10.37 10.75 -7.61
CA ASP A 135 9.60 10.59 -8.83
C ASP A 135 8.10 10.58 -8.50
N LYS A 136 7.32 11.38 -9.23
CA LYS A 136 5.89 11.57 -8.96
C LYS A 136 5.06 10.94 -10.06
N VAL A 137 4.15 10.08 -9.65
CA VAL A 137 3.12 9.50 -10.52
C VAL A 137 1.77 9.92 -9.98
N TYR A 138 0.93 10.51 -10.83
CA TYR A 138 -0.43 10.87 -10.49
C TYR A 138 -1.37 9.79 -11.02
N LEU A 139 -2.14 9.19 -10.13
CA LEU A 139 -3.14 8.19 -10.48
C LEU A 139 -4.51 8.87 -10.56
N GLY A 140 -5.10 8.84 -11.76
CA GLY A 140 -6.46 9.30 -12.00
C GLY A 140 -7.47 8.16 -11.99
N PRO A 141 -8.77 8.47 -12.14
CA PRO A 141 -9.77 7.49 -12.52
C PRO A 141 -9.40 6.83 -13.85
N PHE A 142 -9.81 5.57 -14.02
CA PHE A 142 -9.66 4.83 -15.27
C PHE A 142 -10.43 5.57 -16.36
N SER A 143 -9.80 5.77 -17.51
CA SER A 143 -10.47 6.14 -18.75
C SER A 143 -11.38 4.99 -19.23
N LEU A 144 -12.26 5.28 -20.19
CA LEU A 144 -13.10 4.24 -20.78
C LEU A 144 -12.27 3.09 -21.42
N PRO A 145 -11.20 3.36 -22.20
CA PRO A 145 -10.33 2.29 -22.71
C PRO A 145 -9.70 1.43 -21.61
N GLU A 146 -9.17 2.05 -20.55
CA GLU A 146 -8.61 1.31 -19.40
C GLU A 146 -9.70 0.53 -18.65
N THR A 147 -10.94 1.03 -18.63
CA THR A 147 -12.09 0.31 -18.05
C THR A 147 -12.44 -0.93 -18.87
N ILE A 148 -12.38 -0.84 -20.20
CA ILE A 148 -12.59 -1.98 -21.10
C ILE A 148 -11.51 -3.02 -20.86
N GLU A 149 -10.23 -2.62 -20.84
CA GLU A 149 -9.10 -3.52 -20.56
C GLU A 149 -9.26 -4.20 -19.19
N TYR A 150 -9.66 -3.45 -18.16
CA TYR A 150 -9.90 -3.98 -16.83
C TYR A 150 -11.03 -5.02 -16.79
N VAL A 151 -12.15 -4.76 -17.47
CA VAL A 151 -13.27 -5.71 -17.57
C VAL A 151 -12.88 -6.94 -18.38
N GLU A 152 -12.11 -6.77 -19.45
CA GLU A 152 -11.61 -7.88 -20.27
C GLU A 152 -10.71 -8.82 -19.49
N ALA A 153 -9.84 -8.28 -18.63
CA ALA A 153 -8.96 -9.05 -17.77
C ALA A 153 -9.71 -9.85 -16.68
N ILE A 154 -10.87 -9.38 -16.23
CA ILE A 154 -11.65 -10.04 -15.16
C ILE A 154 -12.63 -11.06 -15.75
N PHE A 155 -13.31 -10.71 -16.84
CA PHE A 155 -14.44 -11.46 -17.37
C PHE A 155 -14.15 -12.06 -18.74
N GLU A 156 -12.98 -12.70 -18.91
CA GLU A 156 -12.47 -13.19 -20.20
C GLU A 156 -13.49 -13.97 -21.05
N LYS A 157 -14.39 -14.72 -20.39
CA LYS A 157 -15.41 -15.58 -21.03
C LYS A 157 -16.66 -14.83 -21.49
N ALA A 158 -16.92 -13.65 -20.95
CA ALA A 158 -18.14 -12.92 -21.24
C ALA A 158 -18.12 -12.33 -22.68
N THR A 159 -19.24 -12.47 -23.37
CA THR A 159 -19.39 -12.04 -24.77
C THR A 159 -19.68 -10.55 -24.91
N ASN A 160 -20.28 -9.92 -23.89
CA ASN A 160 -20.70 -8.51 -23.89
C ASN A 160 -19.83 -7.59 -23.01
N ARG A 161 -18.54 -7.92 -22.85
CA ARG A 161 -17.58 -7.16 -22.00
C ARG A 161 -17.53 -5.66 -22.31
N ALA A 162 -17.52 -5.28 -23.58
CA ALA A 162 -17.43 -3.87 -23.98
C ALA A 162 -18.68 -3.07 -23.53
N GLU A 163 -19.87 -3.65 -23.66
CA GLU A 163 -21.13 -3.04 -23.21
C GLU A 163 -21.15 -2.90 -21.69
N PHE A 164 -20.75 -3.96 -20.98
CA PHE A 164 -20.63 -3.94 -19.52
C PHE A 164 -19.60 -2.90 -19.05
N ALA A 165 -18.46 -2.77 -19.72
CA ALA A 165 -17.43 -1.78 -19.41
C ALA A 165 -17.94 -0.34 -19.59
N GLN A 166 -18.71 -0.06 -20.66
CA GLN A 166 -19.35 1.25 -20.85
C GLN A 166 -20.33 1.56 -19.73
N TRP A 167 -21.19 0.60 -19.39
CA TRP A 167 -22.10 0.75 -18.26
C TRP A 167 -21.35 1.00 -16.95
N LEU A 168 -20.34 0.19 -16.64
CA LEU A 168 -19.56 0.29 -15.41
C LEU A 168 -18.85 1.65 -15.32
N HIS A 169 -18.23 2.08 -16.42
CA HIS A 169 -17.59 3.39 -16.49
C HIS A 169 -18.62 4.51 -16.26
N SER A 170 -19.81 4.42 -16.87
CA SER A 170 -20.89 5.41 -16.67
C SER A 170 -21.38 5.50 -15.22
N LYS A 171 -21.37 4.38 -14.48
CA LYS A 171 -21.80 4.31 -13.08
C LYS A 171 -20.74 4.80 -12.10
N THR A 172 -19.47 4.61 -12.43
CA THR A 172 -18.36 4.83 -11.49
C THR A 172 -17.52 6.06 -11.81
N GLY A 173 -17.67 6.62 -13.01
CA GLY A 173 -16.75 7.64 -13.54
C GLY A 173 -15.30 7.15 -13.63
N GLY A 174 -15.10 5.83 -13.74
CA GLY A 174 -13.76 5.21 -13.75
C GLY A 174 -13.08 5.12 -12.38
N HIS A 175 -13.78 5.39 -11.28
CA HIS A 175 -13.15 5.41 -9.96
C HIS A 175 -12.65 3.99 -9.56
N PRO A 176 -11.33 3.79 -9.31
CA PRO A 176 -10.72 2.47 -9.14
C PRO A 176 -11.40 1.61 -8.07
N TYR A 177 -11.68 2.19 -6.90
CA TYR A 177 -12.37 1.51 -5.80
C TYR A 177 -13.75 0.97 -6.22
N PHE A 178 -14.58 1.81 -6.86
CA PHE A 178 -15.94 1.41 -7.21
C PHE A 178 -15.93 0.37 -8.32
N MET A 179 -15.04 0.51 -9.31
CA MET A 179 -14.83 -0.49 -10.34
C MET A 179 -14.43 -1.84 -9.75
N ALA A 180 -13.38 -1.86 -8.92
CA ALA A 180 -12.90 -3.09 -8.30
C ALA A 180 -13.97 -3.74 -7.41
N PHE A 181 -14.72 -2.94 -6.65
CA PHE A 181 -15.81 -3.43 -5.83
C PHE A 181 -16.89 -4.09 -6.69
N ILE A 182 -17.43 -3.38 -7.68
CA ILE A 182 -18.53 -3.86 -8.52
C ILE A 182 -18.11 -5.09 -9.31
N CYS A 183 -16.93 -5.07 -9.96
CA CYS A 183 -16.41 -6.23 -10.69
C CYS A 183 -16.23 -7.45 -9.78
N ARG A 184 -15.73 -7.27 -8.54
CA ARG A 184 -15.60 -8.37 -7.58
C ARG A 184 -16.95 -8.98 -7.22
N GLN A 185 -17.98 -8.16 -7.01
CA GLN A 185 -19.32 -8.67 -6.70
C GLN A 185 -19.92 -9.40 -7.90
N TYR A 186 -19.78 -8.84 -9.11
CA TYR A 186 -20.22 -9.50 -10.33
C TYR A 186 -19.50 -10.83 -10.57
N ALA A 187 -18.18 -10.90 -10.35
CA ALA A 187 -17.43 -12.15 -10.51
C ALA A 187 -17.86 -13.25 -9.52
N GLN A 188 -18.48 -12.88 -8.39
CA GLN A 188 -19.04 -13.83 -7.43
C GLN A 188 -20.47 -14.26 -7.79
N LEU A 189 -21.29 -13.35 -8.30
CA LEU A 189 -22.70 -13.61 -8.60
C LEU A 189 -22.91 -14.24 -9.98
N ALA A 190 -22.15 -13.81 -10.98
CA ALA A 190 -22.23 -14.26 -12.37
C ALA A 190 -21.12 -15.27 -12.72
N TYR A 191 -20.68 -16.08 -11.74
CA TYR A 191 -19.56 -17.00 -11.94
C TYR A 191 -19.95 -18.12 -12.94
N GLY A 192 -19.36 -18.04 -14.14
CA GLY A 192 -19.60 -19.01 -15.21
C GLY A 192 -20.60 -18.56 -16.26
N ASP A 193 -21.14 -17.35 -16.16
CA ASP A 193 -22.07 -16.82 -17.16
C ASP A 193 -21.33 -16.30 -18.40
N ASP A 194 -21.86 -16.63 -19.58
CA ASP A 194 -21.33 -16.18 -20.86
C ASP A 194 -21.73 -14.72 -21.18
N LYS A 195 -22.60 -14.12 -20.38
CA LYS A 195 -23.10 -12.75 -20.54
C LYS A 195 -23.25 -12.06 -19.19
N LEU A 196 -22.75 -10.83 -19.10
CA LEU A 196 -22.86 -9.98 -17.93
C LEU A 196 -24.11 -9.10 -18.03
N ASP A 197 -25.08 -9.29 -17.14
CA ASP A 197 -26.24 -8.39 -17.05
C ASP A 197 -25.98 -7.23 -16.07
N ALA A 198 -25.78 -6.04 -16.64
CA ALA A 198 -25.56 -4.80 -15.91
C ALA A 198 -26.73 -4.37 -15.00
N THR A 199 -27.92 -4.93 -15.18
CA THR A 199 -29.13 -4.55 -14.41
C THR A 199 -29.51 -5.59 -13.37
N GLU A 200 -29.27 -6.87 -13.64
CA GLU A 200 -29.73 -7.98 -12.81
C GLU A 200 -29.22 -7.90 -11.36
N HIS A 201 -27.92 -7.70 -11.18
CA HIS A 201 -27.29 -7.68 -9.85
C HIS A 201 -27.05 -6.29 -9.29
N TRP A 202 -27.36 -5.22 -10.04
CA TRP A 202 -26.99 -3.87 -9.66
C TRP A 202 -27.61 -3.43 -8.33
N HIS A 203 -28.89 -3.69 -8.11
CA HIS A 203 -29.57 -3.32 -6.86
C HIS A 203 -28.93 -3.98 -5.63
N GLU A 204 -28.59 -5.26 -5.73
CA GLU A 204 -27.94 -5.99 -4.64
C GLU A 204 -26.52 -5.47 -4.39
N ILE A 205 -25.74 -5.27 -5.45
CA ILE A 205 -24.37 -4.75 -5.38
C ILE A 205 -24.35 -3.36 -4.77
N PHE A 206 -25.30 -2.50 -5.18
CA PHE A 206 -25.43 -1.15 -4.66
C PHE A 206 -25.76 -1.16 -3.17
N HIS A 207 -26.71 -1.99 -2.73
CA HIS A 207 -27.03 -2.12 -1.31
C HIS A 207 -25.83 -2.65 -0.48
N ARG A 208 -25.04 -3.59 -1.02
CA ARG A 208 -23.79 -4.04 -0.38
C ARG A 208 -22.77 -2.90 -0.28
N LEU A 209 -22.63 -2.10 -1.34
CA LEU A 209 -21.76 -0.92 -1.35
C LEU A 209 -22.19 0.12 -0.31
N GLU A 210 -23.49 0.39 -0.18
CA GLU A 210 -24.06 1.26 0.86
C GLU A 210 -23.68 0.79 2.26
N LYS A 211 -23.84 -0.51 2.52
CA LYS A 211 -23.52 -1.10 3.82
C LYS A 211 -22.02 -1.10 4.12
N GLU A 212 -21.16 -1.39 3.15
CA GLU A 212 -19.71 -1.48 3.39
C GLU A 212 -19.03 -0.12 3.46
N LYS A 213 -19.41 0.83 2.58
CA LYS A 213 -18.72 2.12 2.47
C LYS A 213 -19.41 3.23 3.25
N PHE A 214 -20.74 3.23 3.33
CA PHE A 214 -21.51 4.37 3.83
C PHE A 214 -22.17 4.12 5.18
N SER A 215 -22.09 2.92 5.75
CA SER A 215 -22.68 2.65 7.08
C SER A 215 -21.98 3.42 8.21
N SER A 216 -20.67 3.64 8.12
CA SER A 216 -19.92 4.50 9.04
C SER A 216 -20.31 5.97 8.91
N ASP A 217 -20.48 6.44 7.66
CA ASP A 217 -20.80 7.84 7.37
C ASP A 217 -22.25 8.17 7.75
N LEU A 218 -23.18 7.25 7.48
CA LEU A 218 -24.59 7.38 7.87
C LEU A 218 -24.80 7.28 9.39
N ALA A 219 -24.00 6.47 10.09
CA ALA A 219 -24.04 6.43 11.56
C ALA A 219 -23.59 7.76 12.20
N GLN A 220 -22.59 8.42 11.62
CA GLN A 220 -22.15 9.75 12.07
C GLN A 220 -23.20 10.84 11.80
N VAL A 221 -23.84 10.83 10.62
CA VAL A 221 -24.92 11.79 10.28
C VAL A 221 -26.15 11.60 11.18
N ARG A 222 -26.49 10.35 11.53
CA ARG A 222 -27.63 10.05 12.39
C ARG A 222 -27.40 10.50 13.85
N ASN A 223 -26.17 10.37 14.37
CA ASN A 223 -25.80 10.88 15.68
C ASN A 223 -25.76 12.42 15.72
N ALA A 224 -25.30 13.07 14.65
CA ALA A 224 -25.30 14.53 14.53
C ALA A 224 -26.72 15.13 14.51
N LYS A 225 -27.70 14.45 13.89
CA LYS A 225 -29.11 14.88 13.92
C LYS A 225 -29.79 14.62 15.28
N SER A 226 -29.40 13.60 16.03
CA SER A 226 -29.95 13.36 17.38
C SER A 226 -29.52 14.42 18.40
N ASN A 227 -28.31 14.98 18.25
CA ASN A 227 -27.81 16.06 19.10
C ASN A 227 -28.36 17.45 18.75
N PHE A 228 -29.05 17.60 17.61
CA PHE A 228 -29.63 18.89 17.19
C PHE A 228 -31.12 19.04 17.56
N PHE A 229 -31.82 17.93 17.83
CA PHE A 229 -33.23 17.91 18.28
C PHE A 229 -33.39 17.58 19.78
N GLY A 230 -32.29 17.53 20.53
CA GLY A 230 -32.25 17.23 21.97
C GLY A 230 -31.72 18.38 22.83
N ARG A 231 -32.08 19.63 22.51
CA ARG A 231 -31.93 20.80 23.39
C ARG A 231 -33.19 21.62 23.38
#